data_AF-B9TI48-F1
#
_entry.id   AF-B9TI48-F1
#
_cell.length_a   1.000
_cell.length_b   1.000
_cell.length_c   1.000
_cell.angle_alpha   90.00
_cell.angle_beta   90.00
_cell.angle_gamma   90.00
#
_symmetry.space_group_name_H-M   'P 1'
#
loop_
_entity.id
_entity.type
_entity.pdbx_description
1 polymer ?
#
loop_
_entity_poly.entity_id
_entity_poly.type
_entity_poly.pdbx_seq_one_letter_code
_entity_poly.pdbx_strand_id
1 'polypeptide(L)'
;MVSLAKIFSEQSQRDKFQLAKHYSEILHKEFSEYVDIVAPGKSPDEFLKDIVLEIADELVMRKKNLQMHMTGAHGETSFRITQEDLINDWFTSLFDKRMAEAQIGFRDQKRAGQSGSGHSPGEVDGFITDAKNRRIALFEAFRLFSNDTTVIYDHLNKIANYDNESLSPVFIVAYCDVGDFGALVQRYGNHVVVQDYAGFTGSESTSKTMDMLKHTDHLWLGIEKRRRGPRDINIYHLLLNVGMRSSGVAH
;
A
#
# COMPACT_ATOMS: atom_id res chain seq x y z
N MET A 1 35.80 -15.30 17.68
CA MET A 1 35.49 -16.46 18.53
C MET A 1 34.18 -16.20 19.25
N VAL A 2 33.08 -16.75 18.73
CA VAL A 2 31.81 -16.78 19.48
C VAL A 2 32.02 -17.79 20.62
N SER A 3 31.82 -17.36 21.86
CA SER A 3 31.99 -18.21 23.04
C SER A 3 31.13 -19.47 22.92
N LEU A 4 31.70 -20.65 23.16
CA LEU A 4 30.98 -21.92 23.25
C LEU A 4 29.78 -21.84 24.22
N ALA A 5 29.87 -20.98 25.24
CA ALA A 5 28.78 -20.74 26.19
C ALA A 5 27.56 -20.07 25.56
N LYS A 6 27.75 -19.24 24.52
CA LYS A 6 26.66 -18.59 23.79
C LYS A 6 25.92 -19.59 22.90
N ILE A 7 26.66 -20.52 22.30
CA ILE A 7 26.12 -21.61 21.48
C ILE A 7 25.39 -22.66 22.36
N PHE A 8 25.93 -23.00 23.54
CA PHE A 8 25.26 -23.88 24.51
C PHE A 8 23.99 -23.27 25.12
N SER A 9 23.94 -21.95 25.30
CA SER A 9 22.75 -21.24 25.79
C SER A 9 21.60 -21.22 24.78
N GLU A 10 21.89 -21.29 23.48
CA GLU A 10 20.88 -21.28 22.41
C GLU A 10 20.31 -22.68 22.14
N GLN A 11 21.04 -23.75 22.50
CA GLN A 11 20.60 -25.15 22.37
C GLN A 11 19.81 -25.69 23.58
N SER A 12 19.72 -24.94 24.69
CA SER A 12 18.78 -25.29 25.76
C SER A 12 17.36 -25.17 25.19
N GLN A 13 16.64 -26.28 25.08
CA GLN A 13 15.23 -26.28 24.72
C GLN A 13 14.52 -25.23 25.58
N ARG A 14 14.15 -24.10 24.97
CA ARG A 14 13.34 -23.09 25.66
C ARG A 14 12.06 -23.78 26.03
N ASP A 15 11.77 -23.86 27.33
CA ASP A 15 10.50 -24.45 27.75
C ASP A 15 9.33 -23.63 27.18
N LYS A 16 8.14 -24.22 27.11
CA LYS A 16 6.97 -23.56 26.53
C LYS A 16 6.65 -22.22 27.22
N PHE A 17 6.96 -22.08 28.50
CA PHE A 17 6.75 -20.85 29.27
C PHE A 17 7.72 -19.75 28.86
N GLN A 18 9.00 -20.07 28.65
CA GLN A 18 9.99 -19.12 28.13
C GLN A 18 9.64 -18.65 26.72
N LEU A 19 9.19 -19.57 25.84
CA LEU A 19 8.74 -19.21 24.50
C LEU A 19 7.50 -18.29 24.53
N ALA A 20 6.51 -18.61 25.34
CA ALA A 20 5.32 -17.79 25.52
C ALA A 20 5.67 -16.39 26.06
N LYS A 21 6.60 -16.32 27.03
CA LYS A 21 7.09 -15.05 27.57
C LYS A 21 7.77 -14.20 26.50
N HIS A 22 8.75 -14.75 25.77
CA HIS A 22 9.45 -14.00 24.72
C HIS A 22 8.49 -13.57 23.60
N TYR A 23 7.55 -14.44 23.20
CA TYR A 23 6.54 -14.08 22.22
C TYR A 23 5.70 -12.89 22.69
N SER A 24 5.21 -12.92 23.92
CA SER A 24 4.47 -11.81 24.51
C SER A 24 5.30 -10.52 24.54
N GLU A 25 6.58 -10.60 24.94
CA GLU A 25 7.47 -9.44 24.93
C GLU A 25 7.66 -8.85 23.54
N ILE A 26 7.78 -9.69 22.50
CA ILE A 26 7.88 -9.26 21.10
C ILE A 26 6.63 -8.48 20.65
N LEU A 27 5.43 -8.94 21.03
CA LEU A 27 4.18 -8.30 20.62
C LEU A 27 3.95 -6.91 21.23
N HIS A 28 4.49 -6.65 22.42
CA HIS A 28 4.30 -5.36 23.12
C HIS A 28 5.39 -4.34 22.80
N LYS A 29 6.37 -4.71 21.97
CA LYS A 29 7.45 -3.83 21.52
C LYS A 29 6.95 -2.77 20.55
N GLU A 30 7.79 -1.75 20.35
CA GLU A 30 7.58 -0.77 19.29
C GLU A 30 7.67 -1.46 17.91
N PHE A 31 6.92 -0.96 16.93
CA PHE A 31 6.87 -1.61 15.61
C PHE A 31 8.25 -1.77 14.96
N SER A 32 9.14 -0.79 15.13
CA SER A 32 10.52 -0.88 14.64
C SER A 32 11.28 -2.06 15.25
N GLU A 33 11.17 -2.26 16.56
CA GLU A 33 11.82 -3.39 17.23
C GLU A 33 11.18 -4.73 16.84
N TYR A 34 9.87 -4.76 16.61
CA TYR A 34 9.20 -5.95 16.08
C TYR A 34 9.79 -6.34 14.72
N VAL A 35 9.92 -5.38 13.79
CA VAL A 35 10.50 -5.61 12.46
C VAL A 35 11.95 -6.05 12.55
N ASP A 36 12.76 -5.43 13.42
CA ASP A 36 14.16 -5.83 13.64
C ASP A 36 14.30 -7.30 14.07
N ILE A 37 13.30 -7.83 14.79
CA ILE A 37 13.27 -9.22 15.27
C ILE A 37 12.80 -10.18 14.18
N VAL A 38 11.69 -9.87 13.50
CA VAL A 38 11.04 -10.83 12.56
C VAL A 38 11.56 -10.74 11.14
N ALA A 39 12.14 -9.60 10.75
CA ALA A 39 12.73 -9.36 9.44
C ALA A 39 14.05 -8.58 9.56
N PRO A 40 15.10 -9.20 10.15
CA PRO A 40 16.37 -8.51 10.40
C PRO A 40 16.95 -7.88 9.14
N GLY A 41 17.34 -6.61 9.25
CA GLY A 41 17.92 -5.84 8.14
C GLY A 41 16.91 -5.13 7.24
N LYS A 42 15.60 -5.22 7.52
CA LYS A 42 14.58 -4.39 6.87
C LYS A 42 14.18 -3.23 7.76
N SER A 43 13.95 -2.07 7.14
CA SER A 43 13.26 -0.96 7.80
C SER A 43 11.76 -1.24 7.94
N PRO A 44 11.04 -0.56 8.85
CA PRO A 44 9.59 -0.61 8.95
C PRO A 44 8.87 -0.33 7.62
N ASP A 45 9.34 0.67 6.87
CA ASP A 45 8.81 1.04 5.57
C ASP A 45 8.94 -0.10 4.55
N GLU A 46 10.13 -0.73 4.47
CA GLU A 46 10.37 -1.85 3.57
C GLU A 46 9.55 -3.09 3.96
N PHE A 47 9.40 -3.33 5.27
CA PHE A 47 8.58 -4.42 5.78
C PHE A 47 7.11 -4.24 5.39
N LEU A 48 6.53 -3.06 5.66
CA LEU A 48 5.15 -2.76 5.27
C LEU A 48 4.98 -2.80 3.74
N LYS A 49 5.93 -2.28 2.97
CA LYS A 49 5.88 -2.37 1.51
C LYS A 49 5.84 -3.83 1.03
N ASP A 50 6.57 -4.75 1.65
CA ASP A 50 6.54 -6.16 1.24
C ASP A 50 5.17 -6.78 1.49
N ILE A 51 4.56 -6.49 2.64
CA ILE A 51 3.20 -6.95 2.97
C ILE A 51 2.17 -6.38 1.98
N VAL A 52 2.23 -5.07 1.71
CA VAL A 52 1.32 -4.41 0.75
C VAL A 52 1.51 -4.99 -0.66
N LEU A 53 2.75 -5.26 -1.06
CA LEU A 53 3.07 -5.86 -2.35
C LEU A 53 2.53 -7.29 -2.48
N GLU A 54 2.65 -8.12 -1.44
CA GLU A 54 2.08 -9.47 -1.42
C GLU A 54 0.55 -9.45 -1.56
N ILE A 55 -0.11 -8.51 -0.89
CA ILE A 55 -1.56 -8.33 -1.00
C ILE A 55 -1.93 -7.86 -2.42
N ALA A 56 -1.17 -6.93 -2.97
CA ALA A 56 -1.35 -6.45 -4.34
C ALA A 56 -1.20 -7.56 -5.39
N ASP A 57 -0.18 -8.43 -5.25
CA ASP A 57 -0.03 -9.63 -6.07
C ASP A 57 -1.26 -10.54 -5.94
N GLU A 58 -1.77 -10.76 -4.72
CA GLU A 58 -2.96 -11.58 -4.48
C GLU A 58 -4.24 -10.99 -5.11
N LEU A 59 -4.44 -9.66 -5.02
CA LEU A 59 -5.56 -8.96 -5.67
C LEU A 59 -5.51 -9.13 -7.19
N VAL A 60 -4.32 -8.97 -7.79
CA VAL A 60 -4.11 -9.17 -9.23
C VAL A 60 -4.34 -10.62 -9.64
N MET A 61 -3.82 -11.59 -8.88
CA MET A 61 -4.04 -13.02 -9.15
C MET A 61 -5.53 -13.38 -9.12
N ARG A 62 -6.30 -12.72 -8.26
CA ARG A 62 -7.74 -12.95 -8.10
C ARG A 62 -8.61 -11.94 -8.83
N LYS A 63 -8.07 -11.17 -9.77
CA LYS A 63 -8.79 -10.07 -10.45
C LYS A 63 -10.12 -10.47 -11.11
N LYS A 64 -10.25 -11.73 -11.54
CA LYS A 64 -11.53 -12.26 -12.04
C LYS A 64 -12.67 -12.17 -11.01
N ASN A 65 -12.36 -12.30 -9.72
CA ASN A 65 -13.33 -12.21 -8.63
C ASN A 65 -13.69 -10.76 -8.28
N LEU A 66 -12.90 -9.79 -8.74
CA LEU A 66 -13.12 -8.36 -8.52
C LEU A 66 -14.06 -7.73 -9.55
N GLN A 67 -14.45 -8.50 -10.57
CA GLN A 67 -15.28 -7.99 -11.66
C GLN A 67 -16.75 -8.31 -11.41
N MET A 68 -17.60 -7.29 -11.53
CA MET A 68 -19.03 -7.51 -11.64
C MET A 68 -19.38 -7.79 -13.09
N HIS A 69 -20.15 -8.86 -13.32
CA HIS A 69 -20.76 -9.12 -14.60
C HIS A 69 -21.94 -8.16 -14.78
N MET A 70 -21.77 -7.11 -15.58
CA MET A 70 -22.90 -6.30 -16.03
C MET A 70 -23.29 -6.73 -17.43
N THR A 71 -24.42 -7.42 -17.55
CA THR A 71 -25.10 -7.65 -18.84
C THR A 71 -25.87 -6.39 -19.23
N GLY A 72 -25.45 -5.77 -20.34
CA GLY A 72 -26.18 -4.68 -20.97
C GLY A 72 -27.51 -5.17 -21.57
N ALA A 73 -28.38 -4.22 -21.89
CA ALA A 73 -29.72 -4.47 -22.46
C ALA A 73 -29.70 -5.21 -23.83
N HIS A 74 -28.53 -5.36 -24.45
CA HIS A 74 -28.32 -6.05 -25.73
C HIS A 74 -27.42 -7.29 -25.62
N GLY A 75 -27.21 -7.82 -24.41
CA GLY A 75 -26.40 -9.03 -24.18
C GLY A 75 -24.89 -8.80 -24.15
N GLU A 76 -24.41 -7.56 -24.32
CA GLU A 76 -23.01 -7.22 -24.14
C GLU A 76 -22.62 -7.30 -22.66
N THR A 77 -21.61 -8.11 -22.34
CA THR A 77 -21.07 -8.18 -20.97
C THR A 77 -19.94 -7.17 -20.84
N SER A 78 -20.13 -6.14 -20.01
CA SER A 78 -19.05 -5.21 -19.67
C SER A 78 -18.35 -5.65 -18.38
N PHE A 79 -17.04 -5.79 -18.44
CA PHE A 79 -16.17 -6.07 -17.29
C PHE A 79 -15.52 -4.76 -16.90
N ARG A 80 -16.09 -4.03 -15.94
CA ARG A 80 -15.47 -2.83 -15.38
C ARG A 80 -15.28 -2.99 -13.88
N ILE A 81 -14.20 -2.40 -13.37
CA ILE A 81 -14.03 -2.21 -11.93
C ILE A 81 -15.05 -1.17 -11.46
N THR A 82 -16.20 -1.64 -10.98
CA THR A 82 -17.29 -0.76 -10.58
C THR A 82 -17.26 -0.39 -9.10
N GLN A 83 -16.61 -1.18 -8.24
CA GLN A 83 -16.64 -0.98 -6.78
C GLN A 83 -15.23 -0.97 -6.18
N GLU A 84 -14.62 0.21 -6.12
CA GLU A 84 -13.36 0.47 -5.40
C GLU A 84 -13.44 0.03 -3.94
N ASP A 85 -14.58 0.30 -3.29
CA ASP A 85 -14.80 -0.06 -1.89
C ASP A 85 -14.74 -1.58 -1.64
N LEU A 86 -15.16 -2.43 -2.60
CA LEU A 86 -15.00 -3.88 -2.47
C LEU A 86 -13.54 -4.33 -2.54
N ILE A 87 -12.74 -3.65 -3.36
CA ILE A 87 -11.31 -3.96 -3.46
C ILE A 87 -10.60 -3.51 -2.16
N ASN A 88 -10.95 -2.34 -1.64
CA ASN A 88 -10.45 -1.84 -0.35
C ASN A 88 -10.86 -2.75 0.83
N ASP A 89 -12.09 -3.29 0.83
CA ASP A 89 -12.53 -4.28 1.81
C ASP A 89 -11.69 -5.56 1.76
N TRP A 90 -11.39 -6.01 0.53
CA TRP A 90 -10.60 -7.21 0.37
C TRP A 90 -9.15 -6.98 0.78
N PHE A 91 -8.59 -5.83 0.42
CA PHE A 91 -7.28 -5.39 0.87
C PHE A 91 -7.21 -5.39 2.40
N THR A 92 -8.19 -4.75 3.08
CA THR A 92 -8.29 -4.70 4.54
C THR A 92 -8.30 -6.10 5.14
N SER A 93 -9.15 -6.98 4.62
CA SER A 93 -9.29 -8.36 5.11
C SER A 93 -8.00 -9.18 4.93
N LEU A 94 -7.31 -9.01 3.80
CA LEU A 94 -6.03 -9.68 3.53
C LEU A 94 -4.91 -9.12 4.42
N PHE A 95 -4.89 -7.81 4.62
CA PHE A 95 -3.93 -7.13 5.48
C PHE A 95 -4.07 -7.59 6.93
N ASP A 96 -5.27 -7.46 7.50
CA ASP A 96 -5.54 -7.86 8.89
C ASP A 96 -5.25 -9.33 9.13
N LYS A 97 -5.55 -10.20 8.15
CA LYS A 97 -5.22 -11.63 8.24
C LYS A 97 -3.71 -11.87 8.28
N ARG A 98 -2.94 -11.20 7.40
CA ARG A 98 -1.48 -11.38 7.33
C ARG A 98 -0.77 -10.80 8.54
N MET A 99 -1.32 -9.74 9.12
CA MET A 99 -0.70 -8.96 10.18
C MET A 99 -1.31 -9.24 11.58
N ALA A 100 -2.25 -10.18 11.68
CA ALA A 100 -2.94 -10.53 12.92
C ALA A 100 -1.97 -10.90 14.05
N GLU A 101 -0.96 -11.72 13.75
CA GLU A 101 0.03 -12.13 14.76
C GLU A 101 0.88 -10.95 15.24
N ALA A 102 1.17 -9.99 14.37
CA ALA A 102 1.89 -8.77 14.72
C ALA A 102 1.03 -7.74 15.48
N GLN A 103 -0.28 -7.97 15.59
CA GLN A 103 -1.26 -7.01 16.07
C GLN A 103 -1.22 -5.67 15.32
N ILE A 104 -0.89 -5.72 14.03
CA ILE A 104 -0.90 -4.57 13.14
C ILE A 104 -2.17 -4.66 12.30
N GLY A 105 -2.93 -3.58 12.27
CA GLY A 105 -4.24 -3.55 11.63
C GLY A 105 -4.33 -2.49 10.55
N PHE A 106 -5.23 -2.72 9.59
CA PHE A 106 -5.65 -1.72 8.62
C PHE A 106 -6.97 -1.10 9.09
N ARG A 107 -7.05 0.24 9.07
CA ARG A 107 -8.23 0.99 9.46
C ARG A 107 -8.78 1.71 8.24
N ASP A 108 -9.85 1.17 7.66
CA ASP A 108 -10.64 1.84 6.63
C ASP A 108 -11.42 3.00 7.26
N GLN A 109 -11.11 4.23 6.84
CA GLN A 109 -11.71 5.42 7.42
C GLN A 109 -13.18 5.58 7.02
N LYS A 110 -13.56 5.20 5.78
CA LYS A 110 -14.96 5.29 5.30
C LYS A 110 -15.92 4.49 6.20
N ARG A 111 -15.39 3.53 6.97
CA ARG A 111 -16.15 2.64 7.86
C ARG A 111 -15.94 2.89 9.35
N ALA A 112 -14.88 3.59 9.74
CA ALA A 112 -14.62 3.94 11.14
C ALA A 112 -15.53 5.07 11.66
N GLY A 113 -16.22 5.79 10.77
CA GLY A 113 -17.29 6.70 11.13
C GLY A 113 -17.86 7.38 9.88
N GLN A 114 -19.13 7.12 9.56
CA GLN A 114 -19.91 8.06 8.76
C GLN A 114 -19.99 9.37 9.56
N SER A 115 -19.08 10.30 9.29
CA SER A 115 -19.36 11.70 9.58
C SER A 115 -20.52 12.11 8.66
N GLY A 116 -21.52 12.79 9.21
CA GLY A 116 -22.84 13.02 8.59
C GLY A 116 -22.87 13.90 7.33
N SER A 117 -21.81 13.91 6.51
CA SER A 117 -21.78 14.59 5.22
C SER A 117 -21.27 13.62 4.15
N GLY A 118 -22.20 12.98 3.44
CA GLY A 118 -21.94 11.94 2.44
C GLY A 118 -21.12 12.34 1.21
N HIS A 119 -20.41 13.48 1.22
CA HIS A 119 -19.47 13.93 0.20
C HIS A 119 -18.48 14.93 0.81
N SER A 120 -17.51 14.44 1.60
CA SER A 120 -16.38 15.28 2.04
C SER A 120 -15.19 15.06 1.09
N PRO A 121 -14.88 16.01 0.17
CA PRO A 121 -13.64 15.97 -0.59
C PRO A 121 -12.48 16.15 0.38
N GLY A 122 -11.75 15.05 0.60
CA GLY A 122 -10.64 14.98 1.53
C GLY A 122 -10.93 13.99 2.64
N GLU A 123 -10.90 12.70 2.33
CA GLU A 123 -10.69 11.54 3.21
C GLU A 123 -9.62 10.67 2.56
N VAL A 124 -8.66 10.14 3.33
CA VAL A 124 -7.79 9.05 2.85
C VAL A 124 -8.52 7.73 3.00
N ASP A 125 -8.29 6.78 2.09
CA ASP A 125 -9.00 5.49 2.15
C ASP A 125 -8.67 4.65 3.39
N GLY A 126 -7.46 4.78 3.93
CA GLY A 126 -7.13 4.14 5.19
C GLY A 126 -5.78 4.48 5.78
N PHE A 127 -5.51 3.91 6.94
CA PHE A 127 -4.22 3.99 7.61
C PHE A 127 -3.90 2.67 8.31
N ILE A 128 -2.60 2.39 8.43
CA ILE A 128 -2.10 1.21 9.13
C ILE A 128 -1.77 1.62 10.57
N THR A 129 -2.19 0.81 11.54
CA THR A 129 -1.93 1.03 12.96
C THR A 129 -1.16 -0.10 13.60
N ASP A 130 -0.28 0.23 14.54
CA ASP A 130 0.37 -0.76 15.41
C ASP A 130 -0.56 -1.29 16.51
N ALA A 131 -0.02 -2.19 17.35
CA ALA A 131 -0.71 -2.81 18.48
C ALA A 131 -1.27 -1.80 19.51
N LYS A 132 -0.73 -0.58 19.55
CA LYS A 132 -1.15 0.51 20.44
C LYS A 132 -2.13 1.46 19.74
N ASN A 133 -2.65 1.09 18.57
CA ASN A 133 -3.49 1.92 17.69
C ASN A 133 -2.84 3.23 17.24
N ARG A 134 -1.50 3.31 17.22
CA ARG A 134 -0.80 4.46 16.65
C ARG A 134 -0.68 4.29 15.16
N ARG A 135 -0.87 5.37 14.40
CA ARG A 135 -0.74 5.36 12.95
C ARG A 135 0.73 5.24 12.58
N ILE A 136 1.03 4.33 11.65
CA ILE A 136 2.38 4.04 11.19
C ILE A 136 2.53 4.14 9.67
N ALA A 137 1.43 4.18 8.92
CA ALA A 137 1.43 4.41 7.48
C ALA A 137 0.07 4.92 6.99
N LEU A 138 0.06 5.55 5.82
CA LEU A 138 -1.13 6.00 5.11
C LEU A 138 -1.39 5.17 3.86
N PHE A 139 -2.66 5.08 3.47
CA PHE A 139 -3.10 4.35 2.31
C PHE A 139 -4.18 5.15 1.57
N GLU A 140 -3.90 5.47 0.31
CA GLU A 140 -4.84 6.09 -0.63
C GLU A 140 -4.99 5.16 -1.82
N ALA A 141 -6.22 4.87 -2.23
CA ALA A 141 -6.52 4.03 -3.37
C ALA A 141 -7.53 4.66 -4.31
N PHE A 142 -7.38 4.39 -5.61
CA PHE A 142 -8.30 4.92 -6.60
C PHE A 142 -8.32 4.12 -7.89
N ARG A 143 -9.37 4.29 -8.66
CA ARG A 143 -9.48 3.66 -9.99
C ARG A 143 -8.86 4.52 -11.08
N LEU A 144 -8.16 3.87 -12.02
CA LEU A 144 -7.67 4.48 -13.25
C LEU A 144 -8.11 3.69 -14.49
N PHE A 145 -8.90 4.35 -15.34
CA PHE A 145 -9.32 3.80 -16.64
C PHE A 145 -8.47 4.32 -17.80
N SER A 146 -7.59 5.29 -17.52
CA SER A 146 -6.61 5.87 -18.44
C SER A 146 -5.57 6.64 -17.62
N ASN A 147 -4.59 7.26 -18.26
CA ASN A 147 -3.68 8.21 -17.60
C ASN A 147 -4.37 9.56 -17.37
N ASP A 148 -5.44 9.55 -16.58
CA ASP A 148 -6.17 10.74 -16.20
C ASP A 148 -5.39 11.49 -15.12
N THR A 149 -4.64 12.51 -15.55
CA THR A 149 -3.78 13.31 -14.68
C THR A 149 -4.55 14.10 -13.63
N THR A 150 -5.83 14.43 -13.90
CA THR A 150 -6.67 15.12 -12.92
C THR A 150 -6.98 14.21 -11.75
N VAL A 151 -7.40 12.97 -12.03
CA VAL A 151 -7.64 11.96 -10.98
C VAL A 151 -6.37 11.68 -10.18
N ILE A 152 -5.25 11.47 -10.87
CA ILE A 152 -3.96 11.22 -10.20
C ILE A 152 -3.60 12.39 -9.28
N TYR A 153 -3.69 13.63 -9.79
CA TYR A 153 -3.41 14.84 -9.02
C TYR A 153 -4.32 14.98 -7.81
N ASP A 154 -5.63 14.81 -7.98
CA ASP A 154 -6.60 14.98 -6.90
C ASP A 154 -6.32 14.02 -5.75
N HIS A 155 -6.01 12.76 -6.05
CA HIS A 155 -5.69 11.76 -5.02
C HIS A 155 -4.34 12.01 -4.33
N LEU A 156 -3.29 12.40 -5.06
CA LEU A 156 -2.00 12.72 -4.45
C LEU A 156 -2.07 13.94 -3.51
N ASN A 157 -2.92 14.93 -3.82
CA ASN A 157 -3.11 16.08 -2.94
C ASN A 157 -3.92 15.79 -1.68
N LYS A 158 -4.74 14.74 -1.64
CA LYS A 158 -5.51 14.38 -0.44
C LYS A 158 -4.64 13.99 0.74
N ILE A 159 -3.46 13.40 0.49
CA ILE A 159 -2.51 12.96 1.51
C ILE A 159 -2.21 14.10 2.50
N ALA A 160 -2.00 15.30 1.98
CA ALA A 160 -1.59 16.47 2.76
C ALA A 160 -2.64 16.95 3.75
N ASN A 161 -3.93 16.74 3.44
CA ASN A 161 -5.05 17.13 4.29
C ASN A 161 -5.17 16.25 5.54
N TYR A 162 -4.64 15.02 5.48
CA TYR A 162 -4.75 14.02 6.54
C TYR A 162 -3.52 13.91 7.40
N ASP A 163 -2.38 14.00 6.76
CA ASP A 163 -1.15 13.59 7.39
C ASP A 163 -0.59 14.67 8.32
N ASN A 164 -1.28 15.13 9.35
CA ASN A 164 -0.66 16.12 10.26
C ASN A 164 0.61 15.59 10.96
N GLU A 165 0.80 14.27 10.94
CA GLU A 165 1.86 13.54 11.62
C GLU A 165 3.11 13.31 10.75
N SER A 166 3.07 13.61 9.44
CA SER A 166 4.15 13.33 8.49
C SER A 166 4.58 11.87 8.53
N LEU A 167 3.61 10.98 8.32
CA LEU A 167 3.75 9.52 8.35
C LEU A 167 4.52 9.02 7.13
N SER A 168 5.39 8.04 7.37
CA SER A 168 6.07 7.25 6.35
C SER A 168 6.00 5.78 6.76
N PRO A 169 5.68 4.85 5.84
CA PRO A 169 5.43 5.10 4.41
C PRO A 169 4.01 5.57 4.08
N VAL A 170 3.86 6.13 2.88
CA VAL A 170 2.55 6.38 2.24
C VAL A 170 2.39 5.42 1.06
N PHE A 171 1.23 4.75 0.97
CA PHE A 171 0.89 3.86 -0.12
C PHE A 171 -0.16 4.49 -1.02
N ILE A 172 0.17 4.62 -2.30
CA ILE A 172 -0.74 5.07 -3.37
C ILE A 172 -1.06 3.87 -4.26
N VAL A 173 -2.31 3.42 -4.25
CA VAL A 173 -2.73 2.19 -4.96
C VAL A 173 -3.74 2.53 -6.04
N ALA A 174 -3.32 2.45 -7.30
CA ALA A 174 -4.19 2.65 -8.45
C ALA A 174 -4.71 1.31 -8.99
N TYR A 175 -6.01 1.06 -8.86
CA TYR A 175 -6.72 -0.05 -9.51
C TYR A 175 -6.97 0.30 -10.98
N CYS A 176 -6.15 -0.27 -11.85
CA CYS A 176 -6.11 0.05 -13.27
C CYS A 176 -6.98 -0.91 -14.08
N ASP A 177 -7.73 -0.35 -15.04
CA ASP A 177 -8.46 -1.11 -16.07
C ASP A 177 -8.13 -0.52 -17.44
N VAL A 178 -6.97 -0.92 -17.97
CA VAL A 178 -6.40 -0.41 -19.23
C VAL A 178 -5.95 -1.55 -20.14
N GLY A 179 -6.04 -1.32 -21.46
CA GLY A 179 -5.56 -2.29 -22.46
C GLY A 179 -4.04 -2.32 -22.62
N ASP A 180 -3.39 -1.16 -22.46
CA ASP A 180 -1.93 -1.02 -22.52
C ASP A 180 -1.39 -0.55 -21.17
N PHE A 181 -1.05 -1.52 -20.32
CA PHE A 181 -0.56 -1.26 -18.97
C PHE A 181 0.85 -0.65 -18.96
N GLY A 182 1.74 -1.12 -19.84
CA GLY A 182 3.11 -0.59 -19.94
C GLY A 182 3.11 0.90 -20.28
N ALA A 183 2.27 1.31 -21.22
CA ALA A 183 2.14 2.72 -21.58
C ALA A 183 1.48 3.57 -20.49
N LEU A 184 0.60 2.99 -19.66
CA LEU A 184 0.08 3.68 -18.46
C LEU A 184 1.19 3.88 -17.44
N VAL A 185 1.95 2.83 -17.10
CA VAL A 185 3.06 2.87 -16.14
C VAL A 185 4.07 3.96 -16.48
N GLN A 186 4.50 4.03 -17.75
CA GLN A 186 5.47 5.02 -18.19
C GLN A 186 4.92 6.45 -18.04
N ARG A 187 3.67 6.70 -18.45
CA ARG A 187 3.04 8.03 -18.35
C ARG A 187 2.79 8.43 -16.90
N TYR A 188 2.35 7.49 -16.08
CA TYR A 188 2.11 7.70 -14.65
C TYR A 188 3.41 8.11 -13.94
N GLY A 189 4.49 7.34 -14.09
CA GLY A 189 5.77 7.65 -13.45
C GLY A 189 6.31 9.02 -13.87
N ASN A 190 6.26 9.34 -15.16
CA ASN A 190 6.67 10.65 -15.68
C ASN A 190 5.82 11.79 -15.10
N HIS A 191 4.50 11.58 -14.98
CA HIS A 191 3.59 12.59 -14.45
C HIS A 191 3.86 12.85 -12.96
N VAL A 192 3.99 11.80 -12.16
CA VAL A 192 4.26 11.90 -10.72
C VAL A 192 5.56 12.67 -10.46
N VAL A 193 6.63 12.35 -11.20
CA VAL A 193 7.94 13.02 -11.07
C VAL A 193 7.86 14.53 -11.28
N VAL A 194 7.13 15.01 -12.29
CA VAL A 194 7.07 16.45 -12.58
C VAL A 194 6.06 17.19 -11.71
N GLN A 195 5.14 16.46 -11.07
CA GLN A 195 4.05 17.04 -10.31
C GLN A 195 4.50 17.50 -8.91
N ASP A 196 3.98 18.64 -8.47
CA ASP A 196 4.00 19.09 -7.09
C ASP A 196 2.70 18.69 -6.38
N TYR A 197 2.80 18.32 -5.10
CA TYR A 197 1.67 18.01 -4.24
C TYR A 197 1.58 19.04 -3.14
N ALA A 198 0.36 19.41 -2.76
CA ALA A 198 0.11 20.22 -1.58
C ALA A 198 0.84 19.64 -0.37
N GLY A 199 1.45 20.50 0.45
CA GLY A 199 2.11 20.09 1.69
C GLY A 199 3.42 19.29 1.54
N PHE A 200 3.84 18.93 0.31
CA PHE A 200 5.12 18.29 0.05
C PHE A 200 6.02 19.23 -0.75
N THR A 201 7.29 19.32 -0.36
CA THR A 201 8.32 19.97 -1.16
C THR A 201 9.19 18.91 -1.83
N GLY A 202 9.70 19.23 -3.02
CA GLY A 202 10.84 18.51 -3.56
C GLY A 202 12.03 18.69 -2.59
N SER A 203 12.85 17.65 -2.44
CA SER A 203 14.19 17.84 -1.89
C SER A 203 14.89 18.89 -2.75
N GLU A 204 15.21 20.07 -2.21
CA GLU A 204 15.85 21.18 -2.94
C GLU A 204 17.21 20.78 -3.57
N SER A 205 17.71 19.58 -3.27
CA SER A 205 19.04 19.06 -3.66
C SER A 205 18.99 17.92 -4.68
N THR A 206 17.82 17.31 -4.94
CA THR A 206 17.74 16.12 -5.80
C THR A 206 16.60 16.25 -6.79
N SER A 207 16.90 16.03 -8.07
CA SER A 207 15.88 15.78 -9.10
C SER A 207 14.85 14.82 -8.53
N LYS A 208 13.56 15.16 -8.60
CA LYS A 208 12.50 14.20 -8.27
C LYS A 208 12.70 12.97 -9.15
N THR A 209 12.81 11.80 -8.55
CA THR A 209 12.97 10.52 -9.26
C THR A 209 11.87 9.57 -8.84
N MET A 210 11.54 8.67 -9.76
CA MET A 210 10.67 7.53 -9.52
C MET A 210 11.51 6.27 -9.72
N ASP A 211 11.87 5.61 -8.63
CA ASP A 211 12.66 4.39 -8.68
C ASP A 211 11.70 3.21 -8.86
N MET A 212 11.85 2.48 -9.96
CA MET A 212 11.04 1.29 -10.22
C MET A 212 11.60 0.11 -9.42
N LEU A 213 10.78 -0.44 -8.53
CA LEU A 213 11.14 -1.58 -7.68
C LEU A 213 10.63 -2.91 -8.25
N LYS A 214 9.46 -2.92 -8.92
CA LYS A 214 8.90 -4.10 -9.58
C LYS A 214 8.05 -3.72 -10.79
N HIS A 215 8.12 -4.51 -11.84
CA HIS A 215 7.24 -4.38 -13.00
C HIS A 215 6.93 -5.74 -13.62
N THR A 216 5.66 -5.99 -13.83
CA THR A 216 5.08 -7.16 -14.50
C THR A 216 3.95 -6.68 -15.41
N ASP A 217 3.36 -7.58 -16.21
CA ASP A 217 2.23 -7.25 -17.09
C ASP A 217 0.97 -6.73 -16.36
N HIS A 218 0.89 -6.95 -15.04
CA HIS A 218 -0.31 -6.63 -14.25
C HIS A 218 -0.04 -5.86 -12.96
N LEU A 219 1.22 -5.65 -12.61
CA LEU A 219 1.60 -4.95 -11.38
C LEU A 219 2.86 -4.16 -11.63
N TRP A 220 2.86 -2.90 -11.19
CA TRP A 220 4.04 -2.07 -11.10
C TRP A 220 4.14 -1.47 -9.69
N LEU A 221 5.37 -1.43 -9.16
CA LEU A 221 5.72 -0.79 -7.91
C LEU A 221 6.86 0.19 -8.18
N GLY A 222 6.59 1.47 -7.94
CA GLY A 222 7.60 2.52 -7.87
C GLY A 222 7.68 3.13 -6.48
N ILE A 223 8.78 3.80 -6.20
CA ILE A 223 8.96 4.63 -4.99
C ILE A 223 9.48 6.00 -5.39
N GLU A 224 8.94 7.01 -4.74
CA GLU A 224 9.55 8.34 -4.70
C GLU A 224 9.78 8.77 -3.25
N LYS A 225 10.66 9.76 -3.09
CA LYS A 225 10.90 10.43 -1.81
C LYS A 225 10.46 11.88 -1.90
N ARG A 226 9.58 12.29 -0.99
CA ARG A 226 9.09 13.67 -0.88
C ARG A 226 9.39 14.20 0.51
N ARG A 227 9.63 15.51 0.62
CA ARG A 227 9.88 16.13 1.91
C ARG A 227 8.62 16.77 2.44
N ARG A 228 8.33 16.57 3.72
CA ARG A 228 7.21 17.21 4.42
C ARG A 228 7.71 17.80 5.74
N GLY A 229 7.86 19.13 5.74
CA GLY A 229 8.57 19.83 6.81
C GLY A 229 10.00 19.27 6.99
N PRO A 230 10.38 18.80 8.19
CA PRO A 230 11.71 18.28 8.44
C PRO A 230 11.91 16.80 8.06
N ARG A 231 10.86 16.09 7.61
CA ARG A 231 10.91 14.64 7.36
C ARG A 231 10.93 14.30 5.87
N ASP A 232 11.70 13.29 5.53
CA ASP A 232 11.61 12.61 4.24
C ASP A 232 10.56 11.50 4.35
N ILE A 233 9.67 11.44 3.37
CA ILE A 233 8.54 10.53 3.30
C ILE A 233 8.75 9.62 2.09
N ASN A 234 8.72 8.31 2.34
CA ASN A 234 8.71 7.31 1.26
C ASN A 234 7.26 7.14 0.77
N ILE A 235 7.03 7.42 -0.50
CA ILE A 235 5.73 7.22 -1.16
C ILE A 235 5.88 6.06 -2.13
N TYR A 236 5.20 4.95 -1.84
CA TYR A 236 5.13 3.78 -2.70
C TYR A 236 3.91 3.88 -3.61
N HIS A 237 4.13 3.76 -4.91
CA HIS A 237 3.08 3.77 -5.92
C HIS A 237 2.89 2.36 -6.47
N LEU A 238 1.70 1.81 -6.28
CA LEU A 238 1.28 0.52 -6.81
C LEU A 238 0.25 0.72 -7.90
N LEU A 239 0.56 0.29 -9.12
CA LEU A 239 -0.39 0.24 -10.23
C LEU A 239 -0.79 -1.22 -10.43
N LEU A 240 -2.07 -1.53 -10.28
CA LEU A 240 -2.60 -2.90 -10.35
C LEU A 240 -3.54 -3.03 -11.54
N ASN A 241 -3.12 -3.68 -12.63
CA ASN A 241 -3.98 -3.94 -13.77
C ASN A 241 -4.94 -5.10 -13.48
N VAL A 242 -6.07 -4.77 -12.86
CA VAL A 242 -7.14 -5.72 -12.56
C VAL A 242 -8.20 -5.77 -13.68
N GLY A 243 -7.99 -5.00 -14.76
CA GLY A 243 -8.68 -5.17 -16.04
C GLY A 243 -8.42 -6.55 -16.66
N MET A 244 -9.43 -7.05 -17.38
CA MET A 244 -9.37 -8.33 -18.13
C MET A 244 -9.28 -8.12 -19.64
N ARG A 245 -9.13 -6.88 -20.10
CA ARG A 245 -8.89 -6.58 -21.51
C ARG A 245 -7.57 -7.24 -21.92
N SER A 246 -7.64 -8.13 -22.89
CA SER A 246 -6.43 -8.64 -23.54
C SER A 246 -5.73 -7.47 -24.22
N SER A 247 -4.40 -7.52 -24.25
CA SER A 247 -3.59 -6.80 -25.24
C SER A 247 -3.94 -7.35 -26.64
N GLY A 248 -5.12 -6.97 -27.12
CA GLY A 248 -5.64 -7.30 -28.44
C GLY A 248 -5.12 -6.29 -29.44
N VAL A 249 -4.38 -6.81 -30.42
CA VAL A 249 -3.89 -6.17 -31.64
C VAL A 249 -4.87 -5.10 -32.15
N ALA A 250 -4.35 -3.90 -32.39
CA ALA A 250 -5.07 -2.86 -33.12
C ALA A 250 -5.56 -3.43 -34.46
N HIS A 251 -6.88 -3.48 -34.65
CA HIS A 251 -7.50 -3.67 -35.95
C HIS A 251 -7.66 -2.32 -36.64
#